data_AF-A0A535CA07-F1
#
_entry.id   AF-A0A535CA07-F1
#
_cell.length_a   1.000
_cell.length_b   1.000
_cell.length_c   1.000
_cell.angle_alpha   90.00
_cell.angle_beta   90.00
_cell.angle_gamma   90.00
#
_symmetry.space_group_name_H-M   'P 1'
#
loop_
_entity.id
_entity.type
_entity.pdbx_description
1 polymer ?
#
loop_
_entity_poly.entity_id
_entity_poly.type
_entity_poly.pdbx_seq_one_letter_code
_entity_poly.pdbx_strand_id
1 'polypeptide(L)'
;MLILAACGSSGSSSGSNTPSTSSKVPITVGSKLDPEAQLLGEMYVLLLRKDGFTVNPKLALGQTPTVFAALKSGAIDLYPEF
;
A
#
# COMPACT_ATOMS: atom_id res chain seq x y z
N MET A 1 -15.29 29.98 -4.15
CA MET A 1 -16.33 29.85 -3.10
C MET A 1 -17.68 29.73 -3.78
N LEU A 2 -17.98 28.53 -4.29
CA LEU A 2 -19.22 28.23 -5.00
C LEU A 2 -20.09 27.39 -4.06
N ILE A 3 -21.15 28.01 -3.55
CA ILE A 3 -22.17 27.43 -2.68
C ILE A 3 -23.18 26.70 -3.56
N LEU A 4 -23.33 25.39 -3.35
CA LEU A 4 -24.38 24.59 -3.99
C LEU A 4 -25.18 23.85 -2.92
N ALA A 5 -26.31 24.46 -2.55
CA ALA A 5 -27.36 23.81 -1.80
C ALA A 5 -28.34 23.17 -2.79
N ALA A 6 -28.55 21.86 -2.69
CA ALA A 6 -29.65 21.17 -3.33
C ALA A 6 -30.14 20.05 -2.40
N CYS A 7 -31.29 20.31 -1.78
CA CYS A 7 -32.12 19.32 -1.11
C CYS A 7 -33.16 18.87 -2.14
N GLY A 8 -33.33 17.56 -2.35
CA GLY A 8 -34.32 16.99 -3.26
C GLY A 8 -34.52 15.52 -2.97
N SER A 9 -35.66 15.17 -2.37
CA SER A 9 -36.07 13.81 -2.07
C SER A 9 -36.84 13.18 -3.24
N SER A 10 -36.78 11.85 -3.32
CA SER A 10 -37.64 10.93 -4.08
C SER A 10 -37.51 10.91 -5.61
N GLY A 11 -37.07 9.76 -6.13
CA GLY A 11 -37.14 9.44 -7.55
C GLY A 11 -36.21 8.28 -7.91
N SER A 12 -36.80 7.13 -8.21
CA SER A 12 -36.18 5.89 -8.66
C SER A 12 -34.93 6.05 -9.55
N SER A 13 -33.83 5.41 -9.17
CA SER A 13 -32.68 5.15 -10.04
C SER A 13 -32.34 3.67 -9.90
N SER A 14 -32.73 2.82 -10.86
CA SER A 14 -31.97 2.59 -12.10
C SER A 14 -30.50 2.35 -11.80
N GLY A 15 -30.06 1.11 -12.03
CA GLY A 15 -28.79 0.58 -11.56
C GLY A 15 -27.61 1.48 -11.90
N SER A 16 -26.95 2.00 -10.86
CA SER A 16 -25.59 2.48 -10.96
C SER A 16 -24.66 1.35 -10.53
N ASN A 17 -24.29 0.50 -11.49
CA ASN A 17 -23.10 -0.33 -11.37
C ASN A 17 -21.90 0.62 -11.43
N THR A 18 -21.65 1.36 -10.35
CA THR A 18 -20.42 2.12 -10.20
C THR A 18 -19.30 1.09 -10.26
N PRO A 19 -18.30 1.24 -11.15
CA PRO A 19 -17.12 0.42 -11.05
C PRO A 19 -16.54 0.75 -9.67
N SER A 20 -16.62 -0.19 -8.74
CA SER A 20 -15.80 -0.10 -7.53
C SER A 20 -14.39 -0.12 -8.06
N THR A 21 -13.75 1.03 -8.17
CA THR A 21 -12.30 1.12 -8.16
C THR A 21 -11.91 0.47 -6.85
N SER A 22 -11.61 -0.83 -6.89
CA SER A 22 -11.06 -1.55 -5.76
C SER A 22 -9.80 -0.79 -5.39
N SER A 23 -9.89 0.03 -4.35
CA SER A 23 -8.76 0.76 -3.81
C SER A 23 -7.72 -0.30 -3.47
N LYS A 24 -6.60 -0.27 -4.19
CA LYS A 24 -5.48 -1.18 -3.90
C LYS A 24 -5.10 -0.96 -2.44
N VAL A 25 -5.14 -2.02 -1.64
CA VAL A 25 -4.72 -1.98 -0.25
C VAL A 25 -3.26 -1.47 -0.20
N PRO A 26 -2.93 -0.48 0.65
CA PRO A 26 -1.56 -0.02 0.78
C PRO A 26 -0.62 -1.15 1.17
N ILE A 27 0.55 -1.22 0.55
CA ILE A 27 1.57 -2.26 0.80
C ILE A 27 2.72 -1.65 1.58
N THR A 28 3.17 -2.31 2.63
CA THR A 28 4.32 -1.92 3.45
C THR A 28 5.52 -2.79 3.12
N VAL A 29 6.58 -2.18 2.60
CA VAL A 29 7.80 -2.90 2.17
C VAL A 29 8.89 -2.74 3.21
N GLY A 30 9.40 -3.85 3.73
CA GLY A 30 10.50 -3.90 4.70
C GLY A 30 11.86 -4.26 4.08
N SER A 31 12.95 -4.09 4.84
CA SER A 31 14.26 -4.68 4.52
C SER A 31 15.11 -4.94 5.76
N LYS A 32 16.16 -5.76 5.58
CA LYS A 32 17.27 -5.88 6.53
C LYS A 32 18.16 -4.61 6.54
N LEU A 33 19.12 -4.56 7.46
CA LEU A 33 20.13 -3.48 7.54
C LEU A 33 21.18 -3.56 6.42
N ASP A 34 21.35 -4.72 5.78
CA ASP A 34 22.34 -4.91 4.73
C ASP A 34 22.07 -3.99 3.53
N PRO A 35 23.10 -3.34 2.93
CA PRO A 35 22.91 -2.44 1.80
C PRO A 35 22.20 -3.07 0.59
N GLU A 36 22.47 -4.34 0.32
CA GLU A 36 21.79 -5.11 -0.74
C GLU A 36 20.29 -5.24 -0.46
N ALA A 37 19.91 -5.60 0.76
CA ALA A 37 18.51 -5.74 1.14
C ALA A 37 17.76 -4.40 1.04
N GLN A 38 18.41 -3.29 1.39
CA GLN A 38 17.84 -1.95 1.24
C GLN A 38 17.67 -1.57 -0.23
N LEU A 39 18.67 -1.85 -1.07
CA LEU A 39 18.61 -1.61 -2.51
C LEU A 39 17.44 -2.38 -3.16
N LEU A 40 17.34 -3.68 -2.86
CA LEU A 40 16.23 -4.51 -3.36
C LEU A 40 14.88 -4.05 -2.81
N GLY A 41 14.82 -3.63 -1.54
CA GLY A 41 13.62 -3.04 -0.95
C GLY A 41 13.15 -1.78 -1.68
N GLU A 42 14.06 -0.88 -2.04
CA GLU A 42 13.74 0.31 -2.82
C GLU A 42 13.27 -0.06 -4.25
N MET A 43 13.89 -1.05 -4.90
CA MET A 43 13.43 -1.56 -6.19
C MET A 43 11.98 -2.07 -6.12
N TYR A 44 11.60 -2.78 -5.06
CA TYR A 44 10.22 -3.24 -4.86
C TYR A 44 9.26 -2.07 -4.68
N VAL A 45 9.65 -1.05 -3.90
CA VAL A 45 8.85 0.16 -3.70
C VAL A 45 8.56 0.86 -5.03
N LEU A 46 9.60 1.05 -5.86
CA LEU A 46 9.47 1.69 -7.15
C LEU A 46 8.58 0.89 -8.11
N LEU A 47 8.77 -0.43 -8.17
CA LEU A 47 7.98 -1.30 -9.05
C LEU A 47 6.50 -1.30 -8.66
N LEU A 48 6.19 -1.45 -7.38
CA LEU A 48 4.82 -1.47 -6.88
C LEU A 48 4.11 -0.11 -7.08
N ARG A 49 4.82 1.00 -6.85
CA ARG A 49 4.29 2.34 -7.14
C ARG A 49 4.02 2.54 -8.63
N LYS A 50 4.93 2.07 -9.50
CA LYS A 50 4.74 2.09 -10.96
C LYS A 50 3.47 1.32 -11.37
N ASP A 51 3.13 0.25 -10.65
CA ASP A 51 1.94 -0.58 -10.91
C ASP A 51 0.66 -0.06 -10.19
N GLY A 52 0.73 1.17 -9.67
CA GLY A 52 -0.41 1.91 -9.12
C GLY A 52 -0.76 1.58 -7.66
N PHE A 53 0.10 0.87 -6.93
CA PHE A 53 -0.11 0.63 -5.50
C PHE A 53 0.35 1.83 -4.66
N THR A 54 -0.36 2.11 -3.56
CA THR A 54 0.18 2.93 -2.48
C THR A 54 1.19 2.11 -1.70
N VAL A 55 2.42 2.61 -1.54
CA VAL A 55 3.51 1.85 -0.90
C VAL A 55 4.16 2.65 0.23
N ASN A 56 4.21 2.03 1.41
CA ASN A 56 4.83 2.53 2.63
C ASN A 56 6.19 1.85 2.86
N PRO A 57 7.31 2.52 2.57
CA PRO A 57 8.63 1.96 2.82
C PRO A 57 8.96 1.97 4.32
N LYS A 58 9.44 0.83 4.83
CA LYS A 58 10.01 0.63 6.17
C LYS A 58 11.32 -0.15 6.04
N LEU A 59 12.30 0.46 5.38
CA LEU A 59 13.60 -0.16 5.15
C LEU A 59 14.47 -0.13 6.41
N ALA A 60 15.51 -0.96 6.43
CA ALA A 60 16.52 -1.04 7.49
C ALA A 60 15.94 -1.31 8.90
N LEU A 61 15.05 -2.30 9.03
CA LEU A 61 14.37 -2.61 10.31
C LEU A 61 15.22 -3.41 11.31
N GLY A 62 16.23 -4.15 10.83
CA GLY A 62 17.05 -5.03 11.65
C GLY A 62 17.61 -6.21 10.85
N GLN A 63 18.15 -7.22 11.54
CA GLN A 63 18.55 -8.49 10.91
C GLN A 63 17.35 -9.43 10.73
N THR A 64 17.57 -10.59 10.10
CA THR A 64 16.53 -11.58 9.75
C THR A 64 15.49 -11.84 10.84
N PRO A 65 15.84 -12.08 12.13
CA PRO A 65 14.82 -12.35 13.15
C PRO A 65 13.84 -11.19 13.35
N THR A 66 14.34 -9.96 13.29
CA THR A 66 13.53 -8.74 13.46
C THR A 66 12.60 -8.52 12.27
N VAL A 67 13.13 -8.64 11.05
CA VAL A 67 12.33 -8.41 9.83
C VAL A 67 11.30 -9.52 9.64
N PHE A 68 11.66 -10.78 9.94
CA PHE A 68 10.72 -11.89 9.88
C PHE A 68 9.62 -11.78 10.95
N ALA A 69 9.94 -11.30 12.15
CA ALA A 69 8.93 -10.99 13.17
C ALA A 69 8.00 -9.84 12.72
N ALA A 70 8.53 -8.81 12.05
CA ALA A 70 7.74 -7.74 11.47
C ALA A 70 6.78 -8.25 10.38
N LEU A 71 7.25 -9.19 9.54
CA LEU A 71 6.39 -9.85 8.54
C LEU A 71 5.27 -10.65 9.21
N LYS A 72 5.62 -11.50 10.19
CA LYS A 72 4.64 -12.34 10.90
C LYS A 72 3.59 -11.55 11.69
N SER A 73 3.93 -10.37 12.18
CA SER A 73 3.02 -9.48 12.91
C SER A 73 2.16 -8.60 12.01
N GLY A 74 2.42 -8.56 10.71
CA GLY A 74 1.76 -7.64 9.76
C GLY A 74 2.28 -6.20 9.87
N ALA A 75 3.42 -5.96 10.52
CA ALA A 75 4.06 -4.65 10.57
C ALA A 75 4.69 -4.24 9.22
N ILE A 76 5.01 -5.24 8.39
CA ILE A 76 5.36 -5.17 6.97
C ILE A 76 4.63 -6.29 6.21
N ASP A 77 4.41 -6.10 4.92
CA ASP A 77 3.72 -7.06 4.06
C ASP A 77 4.68 -7.93 3.23
N LEU A 78 5.88 -7.40 2.93
CA LEU A 78 6.93 -8.12 2.21
C LEU A 78 8.31 -7.52 2.48
N TYR A 79 9.35 -8.33 2.28
CA TYR A 79 10.76 -7.88 2.24
C TYR A 79 11.60 -8.85 1.39
N PRO A 80 12.76 -8.43 0.85
CA PRO A 80 13.70 -9.34 0.19
C PRO A 80 14.35 -10.32 1.19
N GLU A 81 14.33 -11.62 0.88
CA GLU A 81 14.95 -12.69 1.68
C GLU A 81 15.99 -13.51 0.93
N PHE A 82 17.03 -13.93 1.68
CA PHE A 82 18.11 -14.82 1.29
C PHE A 82 18.85 -15.31 2.56
#